data_AF-G8TTP1-F1
#
_entry.id   AF-G8TTP1-F1
#
_cell.length_a   1.000
_cell.length_b   1.000
_cell.length_c   1.000
_cell.angle_alpha   90.00
_cell.angle_beta   90.00
_cell.angle_gamma   90.00
#
_symmetry.space_group_name_H-M   'P 1'
#
loop_
_entity.id
_entity.type
_entity.pdbx_description
1 polymer ?
#
loop_
_entity_poly.entity_id
_entity_poly.type
_entity_poly.pdbx_seq_one_letter_code
_entity_poly.pdbx_strand_id
1 'polypeptide(L)'
;MGRPLRDLRISLTDRCNFRCVYCMLREVFGTAAHFLPDEALLTGKEIVRLAQIFVRLGVRKIRLTGGEPWLRPDLEDLVGDLARIEGIEEIALTTNGATLNMAKALRLKAAGLTRVTVSLDSLDSRRFGRINGVNFPVERVLAAIQAATSAGLTPVKGNVVIKRGMNDEDIVPLADYFRFSGHVVRFIEFMGGGGHGDFGGRLGGRPARSGKKTNR
;
A
#
# COMPACT_ATOMS: atom_id res chain seq x y z
N MET A 1 -27.06 11.42 10.18
CA MET A 1 -25.91 11.20 11.08
C MET A 1 -25.93 9.72 11.46
N GLY A 2 -24.92 8.92 11.13
CA GLY A 2 -25.05 7.45 11.32
C GLY A 2 -23.92 6.58 10.81
N ARG A 3 -22.70 7.14 10.65
CA ARG A 3 -21.52 6.34 10.33
C ARG A 3 -20.68 6.23 11.61
N PRO A 4 -20.88 5.18 12.43
CA PRO A 4 -20.14 5.03 13.67
C PRO A 4 -18.65 4.84 13.37
N LEU A 5 -17.80 5.37 14.25
CA LEU A 5 -16.36 5.14 14.15
C LEU A 5 -16.07 3.67 14.46
N ARG A 6 -15.55 2.93 13.48
CA ARG A 6 -15.29 1.48 13.60
C ARG A 6 -13.86 1.09 13.26
N ASP A 7 -13.24 1.82 12.34
CA ASP A 7 -11.92 1.53 11.80
C ASP A 7 -10.98 2.70 12.04
N LEU A 8 -9.79 2.41 12.55
CA LEU A 8 -8.70 3.37 12.68
C LEU A 8 -7.57 2.97 11.72
N ARG A 9 -7.23 3.86 10.79
CA ARG A 9 -6.08 3.69 9.89
C ARG A 9 -4.89 4.48 10.43
N ILE A 10 -3.78 3.80 10.68
CA ILE A 10 -2.57 4.39 11.27
C ILE A 10 -1.45 4.31 10.25
N SER A 11 -0.98 5.48 9.80
CA SER A 11 0.20 5.63 8.95
C SER A 11 1.45 5.66 9.81
N LEU A 12 2.30 4.64 9.69
CA LEU A 12 3.43 4.43 10.59
C LEU A 12 4.71 5.16 10.18
N THR A 13 4.83 5.47 8.89
CA THR A 13 5.98 6.13 8.27
C THR A 13 5.54 6.68 6.92
N ASP A 14 6.23 7.70 6.42
CA ASP A 14 6.11 8.23 5.06
C ASP A 14 7.15 7.64 4.09
N ARG A 15 8.11 6.85 4.62
CA ARG A 15 9.15 6.18 3.82
C ARG A 15 8.60 4.90 3.18
N CYS A 16 9.03 4.63 1.96
CA CYS A 16 8.72 3.40 1.23
C CYS A 16 9.96 2.90 0.48
N ASN A 17 10.12 1.59 0.34
CA ASN A 17 11.19 0.97 -0.46
C ASN A 17 10.80 0.79 -1.94
N PHE A 18 9.55 1.09 -2.32
CA PHE A 18 9.09 1.18 -3.72
C PHE A 18 8.95 2.64 -4.15
N ARG A 19 8.88 2.87 -5.47
CA ARG A 19 8.63 4.17 -6.10
C ARG A 19 7.49 4.05 -7.11
N CYS A 20 6.35 3.56 -6.64
CA CYS A 20 5.26 3.20 -7.54
C CYS A 20 4.80 4.41 -8.36
N VAL A 21 4.58 4.20 -9.65
CA VAL A 21 4.30 5.26 -10.64
C VAL A 21 2.99 6.02 -10.41
N TYR A 22 2.16 5.56 -9.48
CA TYR A 22 0.89 6.19 -9.12
C TYR A 22 0.84 6.66 -7.65
N CYS A 23 1.93 6.48 -6.88
CA CYS A 23 1.95 6.76 -5.44
C CYS A 23 3.20 7.55 -5.04
N MET A 24 4.39 6.96 -5.18
CA MET A 24 5.67 7.55 -4.79
C MET A 24 6.53 7.74 -6.05
N LEU A 25 6.08 8.60 -6.95
CA LEU A 25 6.76 8.90 -8.23
C LEU A 25 8.23 9.24 -8.00
N ARG A 26 9.14 8.64 -8.77
CA ARG A 26 10.59 8.79 -8.59
C ARG A 26 11.05 10.22 -8.85
N GLU A 27 10.35 10.94 -9.73
CA GLU A 27 10.60 12.34 -10.07
C GLU A 27 10.32 13.27 -8.88
N VAL A 28 9.37 12.91 -8.01
CA VAL A 28 8.96 13.70 -6.84
C VAL A 28 9.66 13.21 -5.57
N PHE A 29 9.75 11.89 -5.40
CA PHE A 29 10.25 11.23 -4.19
C PHE A 29 11.60 10.52 -4.39
N GLY A 30 12.41 11.03 -5.32
CA GLY A 30 13.75 10.56 -5.64
C GLY A 30 14.79 10.93 -4.56
N THR A 31 16.03 11.19 -4.99
CA THR A 31 17.16 11.49 -4.09
C THR A 31 16.99 12.78 -3.27
N ALA A 32 16.08 13.68 -3.68
CA ALA A 32 15.79 14.93 -3.00
C ALA A 32 14.51 14.88 -2.13
N ALA A 33 13.95 13.70 -1.89
CA ALA A 33 12.73 13.57 -1.10
C ALA A 33 12.98 13.92 0.37
N HIS A 34 12.29 14.95 0.86
CA HIS A 34 12.25 15.29 2.28
C HIS A 34 11.22 14.40 2.97
N PHE A 35 11.69 13.28 3.51
CA PHE A 35 10.89 12.48 4.45
C PHE A 35 10.87 13.13 5.82
N LEU A 36 9.84 12.81 6.59
CA LEU A 36 9.75 13.24 7.97
C LEU A 36 10.98 12.75 8.76
N PRO A 37 11.55 13.62 9.61
CA PRO A 37 12.54 13.18 10.58
C PRO A 37 11.87 12.26 11.60
N ASP A 38 12.65 11.38 12.22
CA ASP A 38 12.12 10.31 13.06
C ASP A 38 11.36 10.87 14.28
N GLU A 39 11.75 12.04 14.77
CA GLU A 39 11.11 12.76 15.89
C GLU A 39 9.74 13.35 15.54
N ALA A 40 9.43 13.51 14.25
CA ALA A 40 8.12 13.96 13.79
C ALA A 40 7.12 12.81 13.62
N LEU A 41 7.56 11.55 13.71
CA LEU A 41 6.71 10.37 13.68
C LEU A 41 6.20 10.05 15.09
N LEU A 42 4.95 9.59 15.19
CA LEU A 42 4.42 9.11 16.47
C LEU A 42 5.22 7.90 16.95
N THR A 43 5.61 7.95 18.22
CA THR A 43 6.22 6.82 18.94
C THR A 43 5.21 5.69 19.11
N GLY A 44 5.67 4.46 19.34
CA GLY A 44 4.78 3.33 19.60
C GLY A 44 3.85 3.58 20.79
N LYS A 45 4.37 4.23 21.85
CA LYS A 45 3.60 4.62 23.04
C LYS A 45 2.47 5.60 22.73
N GLU A 46 2.72 6.59 21.88
CA GLU A 46 1.69 7.54 21.45
C GLU A 46 0.63 6.87 20.58
N ILE A 47 1.03 5.97 19.67
CA ILE A 47 0.09 5.20 18.85
C ILE A 47 -0.82 4.33 19.72
N VAL A 48 -0.26 3.62 20.71
CA VAL A 48 -1.02 2.78 21.65
C VAL A 48 -1.99 3.64 22.47
N ARG A 49 -1.54 4.79 23.00
CA ARG A 49 -2.39 5.73 23.73
C ARG A 49 -3.57 6.21 22.87
N LEU A 50 -3.32 6.58 21.62
CA LEU A 50 -4.37 7.01 20.70
C LEU A 50 -5.34 5.87 20.37
N ALA A 51 -4.83 4.67 20.13
CA ALA A 51 -5.65 3.50 19.87
C ALA A 51 -6.61 3.22 21.04
N GLN A 52 -6.14 3.26 22.30
CA GLN A 52 -6.99 3.11 23.48
C GLN A 52 -8.11 4.16 23.56
N ILE A 53 -7.80 5.43 23.23
CA ILE A 53 -8.81 6.49 23.18
C ILE A 53 -9.87 6.18 22.11
N PHE A 54 -9.44 5.80 20.90
CA PHE A 54 -10.35 5.51 19.80
C PHE A 54 -11.20 4.26 20.01
N VAL A 55 -10.67 3.25 20.70
CA VAL A 55 -11.46 2.05 21.06
C VAL A 55 -12.62 2.41 21.99
N ARG A 56 -12.40 3.32 22.96
CA ARG A 56 -13.49 3.86 23.80
C ARG A 56 -14.55 4.64 23.01
N LEU A 57 -14.20 5.13 21.82
CA LEU A 57 -15.11 5.82 20.89
C LEU A 57 -15.78 4.88 19.86
N GLY A 58 -15.54 3.56 19.97
CA GLY A 58 -16.20 2.54 19.14
C GLY A 58 -15.32 1.87 18.08
N VAL A 59 -14.04 2.28 17.95
CA VAL A 59 -13.11 1.57 17.06
C VAL A 59 -12.94 0.12 17.53
N ARG A 60 -13.05 -0.80 16.58
CA ARG A 60 -12.81 -2.23 16.79
C ARG A 60 -11.70 -2.78 15.90
N LYS A 61 -11.35 -2.06 14.83
CA LYS A 61 -10.39 -2.52 13.84
C LYS A 61 -9.28 -1.50 13.63
N ILE A 62 -8.04 -1.98 13.64
CA ILE A 62 -6.87 -1.15 13.33
C ILE A 62 -6.25 -1.62 12.01
N ARG A 63 -6.01 -0.67 11.11
CA ARG A 63 -5.25 -0.89 9.89
C ARG A 63 -3.93 -0.14 9.95
N LEU A 64 -2.84 -0.89 10.01
CA LEU A 64 -1.48 -0.40 9.92
C LEU A 64 -1.06 -0.25 8.45
N THR A 65 -0.50 0.90 8.11
CA THR A 65 -0.08 1.29 6.76
C THR A 65 1.02 2.36 6.85
N GLY A 66 1.24 3.12 5.77
CA GLY A 66 2.19 4.22 5.68
C GLY A 66 2.68 4.34 4.24
N GLY A 67 3.97 4.63 4.08
CA GLY A 67 4.73 4.12 2.95
C GLY A 67 4.83 2.60 3.05
N GLU A 68 5.98 2.08 3.50
CA GLU A 68 6.13 0.65 3.79
C GLU A 68 6.28 0.42 5.30
N PRO A 69 5.27 -0.17 5.99
CA PRO A 69 5.32 -0.42 7.43
C PRO A 69 6.56 -1.17 7.90
N TRP A 70 7.11 -2.08 7.09
CA TRP A 70 8.32 -2.83 7.44
C TRP A 70 9.58 -1.98 7.60
N LEU A 71 9.56 -0.71 7.21
CA LEU A 71 10.66 0.23 7.46
C LEU A 71 10.65 0.78 8.89
N ARG A 72 9.59 0.55 9.65
CA ARG A 72 9.50 0.90 11.07
C ARG A 72 10.13 -0.19 11.94
N PRO A 73 11.17 0.11 12.76
CA PRO A 73 11.91 -0.91 13.51
C PRO A 73 11.10 -1.66 14.57
N ASP A 74 10.17 -0.97 15.25
CA ASP A 74 9.36 -1.48 16.37
C ASP A 74 7.99 -2.05 15.91
N LEU A 75 7.83 -2.40 14.63
CA LEU A 75 6.52 -2.84 14.09
C LEU A 75 5.95 -4.06 14.84
N GLU A 76 6.78 -5.05 15.14
CA GLU A 76 6.35 -6.28 15.79
C GLU A 76 5.90 -6.02 17.24
N ASP A 77 6.66 -5.21 17.98
CA ASP A 77 6.32 -4.79 19.34
C ASP A 77 5.04 -3.95 19.37
N LEU A 78 4.91 -3.01 18.43
CA LEU A 78 3.70 -2.19 18.28
C LEU A 78 2.46 -3.04 18.03
N VAL A 79 2.55 -4.05 17.16
CA VAL A 79 1.43 -4.99 16.95
C VAL A 79 1.09 -5.71 18.24
N GLY A 80 2.09 -6.18 18.99
CA GLY A 80 1.90 -6.81 20.30
C GLY A 80 1.19 -5.91 21.30
N ASP A 81 1.62 -4.66 21.42
CA ASP A 81 1.02 -3.70 22.33
C ASP A 81 -0.42 -3.34 21.93
N LEU A 82 -0.70 -3.19 20.64
CA LEU A 82 -2.05 -2.97 20.14
C LEU A 82 -2.95 -4.20 20.39
N ALA A 83 -2.44 -5.41 20.20
CA ALA A 83 -3.21 -6.64 20.40
C ALA A 83 -3.66 -6.84 21.86
N ARG A 84 -2.97 -6.22 22.82
CA ARG A 84 -3.35 -6.23 24.24
C ARG A 84 -4.46 -5.24 24.60
N ILE A 85 -4.85 -4.36 23.69
CA ILE A 85 -5.94 -3.40 23.96
C ILE A 85 -7.28 -4.13 23.89
N GLU A 86 -7.95 -4.24 25.03
CA GLU A 86 -9.28 -4.82 25.11
C GLU A 86 -10.26 -4.08 24.20
N GLY A 87 -11.02 -4.84 23.41
CA GLY A 87 -12.00 -4.31 22.48
C GLY A 87 -11.52 -4.14 21.03
N ILE A 88 -10.23 -4.36 20.75
CA ILE A 88 -9.74 -4.54 19.38
C ILE A 88 -10.06 -5.97 18.92
N GLU A 89 -10.76 -6.08 17.80
CA GLU A 89 -11.17 -7.34 17.18
C GLU A 89 -10.26 -7.74 16.01
N GLU A 90 -9.68 -6.77 15.32
CA GLU A 90 -8.82 -7.01 14.16
C GLU A 90 -7.65 -6.02 14.10
N ILE A 91 -6.45 -6.54 13.87
CA ILE A 91 -5.29 -5.76 13.45
C ILE A 91 -4.88 -6.25 12.06
N ALA A 92 -4.93 -5.34 11.09
CA ALA A 92 -4.60 -5.62 9.70
C ALA A 92 -3.40 -4.79 9.23
N LEU A 93 -2.47 -5.41 8.51
CA LEU A 93 -1.32 -4.72 7.92
C LEU A 93 -1.51 -4.57 6.41
N THR A 94 -1.20 -3.41 5.84
CA THR A 94 -1.11 -3.23 4.38
C THR A 94 0.34 -2.97 3.99
N THR A 95 0.91 -3.81 3.13
CA THR A 95 2.34 -3.84 2.77
C THR A 95 2.52 -4.14 1.29
N ASN A 96 3.66 -3.76 0.70
CA ASN A 96 4.05 -4.23 -0.63
C ASN A 96 4.67 -5.65 -0.61
N GLY A 97 4.91 -6.21 0.58
CA GLY A 97 5.39 -7.58 0.74
C GLY A 97 6.89 -7.80 0.44
N ALA A 98 7.64 -6.77 0.04
CA ALA A 98 9.01 -6.92 -0.45
C ALA A 98 9.98 -7.55 0.57
N THR A 99 9.75 -7.29 1.87
CA THR A 99 10.59 -7.83 2.95
C THR A 99 9.88 -8.88 3.80
N LEU A 100 8.63 -9.22 3.49
CA LEU A 100 7.84 -10.19 4.23
C LEU A 100 8.29 -11.60 3.87
N ASN A 101 8.74 -12.35 4.86
CA ASN A 101 9.15 -13.75 4.74
C ASN A 101 8.47 -14.58 5.84
N MET A 102 8.68 -15.90 5.83
CA MET A 102 8.03 -16.81 6.79
C MET A 102 8.30 -16.42 8.25
N ALA A 103 9.56 -16.15 8.61
CA ALA A 103 9.93 -15.82 9.98
C ALA A 103 9.21 -14.55 10.47
N LYS A 104 9.19 -13.51 9.63
CA LYS A 104 8.46 -12.26 9.90
C LYS A 104 6.95 -12.45 10.00
N ALA A 105 6.37 -13.26 9.11
CA ALA A 105 4.95 -13.57 9.15
C ALA A 105 4.55 -14.29 10.45
N LEU A 106 5.35 -15.27 10.89
CA LEU A 106 5.14 -15.98 12.15
C LEU A 106 5.26 -15.06 13.36
N ARG A 107 6.27 -14.17 13.40
CA ARG A 107 6.43 -13.21 14.51
C ARG A 107 5.26 -12.24 14.59
N LEU A 108 4.80 -11.70 13.45
CA LEU A 108 3.61 -10.84 13.44
C LEU A 108 2.35 -11.60 13.86
N LYS A 109 2.18 -12.86 13.43
CA LYS A 109 1.07 -13.69 13.88
C LYS A 109 1.10 -13.88 15.39
N ALA A 110 2.27 -14.22 15.94
CA ALA A 110 2.49 -14.40 17.37
C ALA A 110 2.24 -13.10 18.16
N ALA A 111 2.58 -11.95 17.59
CA ALA A 111 2.28 -10.64 18.15
C ALA A 111 0.78 -10.28 18.11
N GLY A 112 -0.06 -11.06 17.44
CA GLY A 112 -1.51 -10.83 17.38
C GLY A 112 -2.01 -10.16 16.10
N LEU A 113 -1.18 -10.07 15.05
CA LEU A 113 -1.65 -9.62 13.74
C LEU A 113 -2.69 -10.60 13.19
N THR A 114 -3.85 -10.08 12.78
CA THR A 114 -4.94 -10.91 12.27
C THR A 114 -4.70 -11.29 10.82
N ARG A 115 -4.44 -10.30 9.95
CA ARG A 115 -4.33 -10.51 8.50
C ARG A 115 -3.46 -9.47 7.80
N VAL A 116 -3.03 -9.80 6.59
CA VAL A 116 -2.29 -8.88 5.72
C VAL A 116 -3.07 -8.55 4.44
N THR A 117 -2.79 -7.38 3.90
CA THR A 117 -3.18 -6.95 2.56
C THR A 117 -1.90 -6.62 1.81
N VAL A 118 -1.66 -7.29 0.69
CA VAL A 118 -0.46 -7.14 -0.13
C VAL A 118 -0.83 -6.39 -1.41
N SER A 119 -0.08 -5.34 -1.75
CA SER A 119 -0.20 -4.66 -3.04
C SER A 119 0.46 -5.49 -4.14
N LEU A 120 -0.30 -5.88 -5.17
CA LEU A 120 0.13 -6.75 -6.26
C LEU A 120 -0.54 -6.29 -7.56
N ASP A 121 0.11 -5.39 -8.29
CA ASP A 121 -0.52 -4.73 -9.45
C ASP A 121 -0.41 -5.50 -10.77
N SER A 122 0.34 -6.60 -10.83
CA SER A 122 0.55 -7.41 -12.04
C SER A 122 1.14 -8.77 -11.68
N LEU A 123 0.85 -9.81 -12.47
CA LEU A 123 1.56 -11.11 -12.42
C LEU A 123 2.76 -11.16 -13.37
N ASP A 124 2.84 -10.24 -14.34
CA ASP A 124 4.00 -10.10 -15.21
C ASP A 124 5.11 -9.31 -14.49
N SER A 125 6.30 -9.89 -14.39
CA SER A 125 7.43 -9.33 -13.63
C SER A 125 7.97 -8.04 -14.25
N ARG A 126 7.90 -7.88 -15.58
CA ARG A 126 8.35 -6.64 -16.25
C ARG A 126 7.38 -5.49 -16.00
N ARG A 127 6.08 -5.74 -16.14
CA ARG A 127 5.01 -4.77 -15.87
C ARG A 127 4.99 -4.42 -14.38
N PHE A 128 5.05 -5.40 -13.49
CA PHE A 128 5.14 -5.17 -12.05
C PHE A 128 6.38 -4.33 -11.69
N GLY A 129 7.55 -4.67 -12.25
CA GLY A 129 8.79 -3.92 -12.09
C GLY A 129 8.68 -2.45 -12.51
N ARG A 130 8.05 -2.20 -13.67
CA ARG A 130 7.75 -0.84 -14.13
C ARG A 130 6.81 -0.11 -13.18
N ILE A 131 5.75 -0.77 -12.73
CA ILE A 131 4.76 -0.18 -11.83
C ILE A 131 5.37 0.18 -10.47
N ASN A 132 6.20 -0.69 -9.89
CA ASN A 132 6.82 -0.46 -8.58
C ASN A 132 8.01 0.52 -8.60
N GLY A 133 8.51 0.87 -9.78
CA GLY A 133 9.54 1.91 -9.98
C GLY A 133 10.94 1.54 -9.47
N VAL A 134 11.14 0.30 -9.01
CA VAL A 134 12.42 -0.22 -8.50
C VAL A 134 12.78 -1.58 -9.10
N ASN A 135 12.04 -2.05 -10.12
CA ASN A 135 12.22 -3.35 -10.75
C ASN A 135 12.16 -4.53 -9.76
N PHE A 136 11.35 -4.41 -8.70
CA PHE A 136 11.19 -5.52 -7.75
C PHE A 136 10.43 -6.68 -8.42
N PRO A 137 10.89 -7.93 -8.29
CA PRO A 137 10.26 -9.10 -8.91
C PRO A 137 8.94 -9.48 -8.23
N VAL A 138 7.92 -9.82 -9.03
CA VAL A 138 6.59 -10.19 -8.54
C VAL A 138 6.61 -11.52 -7.78
N GLU A 139 7.49 -12.44 -8.16
CA GLU A 139 7.67 -13.77 -7.58
C GLU A 139 7.97 -13.68 -6.09
N ARG A 140 8.72 -12.63 -5.68
CA ARG A 140 9.01 -12.36 -4.27
C ARG A 140 7.77 -11.88 -3.50
N VAL A 141 6.88 -11.14 -4.15
CA VAL A 141 5.60 -10.71 -3.56
C VAL A 141 4.64 -11.90 -3.44
N LEU A 142 4.60 -12.77 -4.43
CA LEU A 142 3.84 -14.02 -4.37
C LEU A 142 4.36 -14.95 -3.25
N ALA A 143 5.68 -15.06 -3.08
CA ALA A 143 6.27 -15.80 -1.97
C ALA A 143 5.89 -15.20 -0.60
N ALA A 144 5.81 -13.86 -0.50
CA ALA A 144 5.34 -13.18 0.71
C ALA A 144 3.86 -13.47 1.02
N ILE A 145 3.00 -13.54 0.00
CA ILE A 145 1.59 -13.94 0.13
C ILE A 145 1.48 -15.37 0.67
N GLN A 146 2.30 -16.29 0.14
CA GLN A 146 2.34 -17.68 0.62
C GLN A 146 2.84 -17.76 2.06
N ALA A 147 3.93 -17.05 2.39
CA ALA A 147 4.44 -17.00 3.76
C ALA A 147 3.40 -16.49 4.77
N ALA A 148 2.66 -15.43 4.42
CA ALA A 148 1.58 -14.93 5.27
C ALA A 148 0.43 -15.93 5.42
N THR A 149 0.08 -16.62 4.33
CA THR A 149 -0.98 -17.64 4.33
C THR A 149 -0.60 -18.80 5.25
N SER A 150 0.60 -19.35 5.08
CA SER A 150 1.11 -20.46 5.89
C SER A 150 1.32 -20.10 7.36
N ALA A 151 1.62 -18.84 7.67
CA ALA A 151 1.68 -18.34 9.04
C ALA A 151 0.30 -18.14 9.68
N GLY A 152 -0.80 -18.35 8.95
CA GLY A 152 -2.16 -18.19 9.46
C GLY A 152 -2.62 -16.73 9.56
N LEU A 153 -2.04 -15.81 8.79
CA LEU A 153 -2.48 -14.41 8.69
C LEU A 153 -3.66 -14.29 7.72
N THR A 154 -4.78 -14.93 8.07
CA THR A 154 -5.93 -15.13 7.18
C THR A 154 -7.10 -14.18 7.49
N PRO A 155 -7.89 -13.77 6.48
CA PRO A 155 -7.64 -13.96 5.05
C PRO A 155 -6.54 -13.02 4.52
N VAL A 156 -5.62 -13.54 3.71
CA VAL A 156 -4.66 -12.73 2.96
C VAL A 156 -5.40 -12.07 1.79
N LYS A 157 -5.25 -10.74 1.66
CA LYS A 157 -5.90 -9.97 0.60
C LYS A 157 -4.87 -9.42 -0.39
N GLY A 158 -5.17 -9.49 -1.69
CA GLY A 158 -4.42 -8.81 -2.74
C GLY A 158 -5.13 -7.51 -3.13
N ASN A 159 -4.42 -6.39 -3.17
CA ASN A 159 -4.91 -5.14 -3.73
C ASN A 159 -4.23 -4.89 -5.08
N VAL A 160 -5.05 -4.64 -6.10
CA VAL A 160 -4.61 -4.39 -7.47
C VAL A 160 -5.21 -3.05 -7.89
N VAL A 161 -4.38 -2.02 -8.06
CA VAL A 161 -4.85 -0.75 -8.64
C VAL A 161 -4.85 -0.89 -10.14
N ILE A 162 -6.03 -0.82 -10.75
CA ILE A 162 -6.20 -0.95 -12.20
C ILE A 162 -6.22 0.42 -12.85
N LYS A 163 -5.32 0.62 -13.82
CA LYS A 163 -5.27 1.81 -14.68
C LYS A 163 -5.21 1.37 -16.15
N ARG A 164 -6.13 1.93 -16.96
CA ARG A 164 -6.17 1.69 -18.40
C ARG A 164 -4.82 2.04 -19.05
N GLY A 165 -4.33 1.14 -19.91
CA GLY A 165 -3.04 1.28 -20.60
C GLY A 165 -1.82 1.00 -19.72
N MET A 166 -2.02 0.55 -18.47
CA MET A 166 -0.94 0.20 -17.54
C MET A 166 -0.98 -1.29 -17.19
N ASN A 167 -2.12 -1.76 -16.69
CA ASN A 167 -2.31 -3.13 -16.18
C ASN A 167 -3.76 -3.61 -16.27
N ASP A 168 -4.60 -2.96 -17.08
CA ASP A 168 -5.99 -3.39 -17.31
C ASP A 168 -6.08 -4.78 -17.95
N GLU A 169 -5.04 -5.22 -18.64
CA GLU A 169 -4.91 -6.60 -19.14
C GLU A 169 -4.64 -7.65 -18.04
N ASP A 170 -4.23 -7.24 -16.83
CA ASP A 170 -3.96 -8.18 -15.73
C ASP A 170 -5.20 -8.62 -14.96
N ILE A 171 -6.37 -8.01 -15.19
CA ILE A 171 -7.59 -8.29 -14.43
C ILE A 171 -7.94 -9.78 -14.47
N VAL A 172 -8.03 -10.36 -15.68
CA VAL A 172 -8.40 -11.77 -15.85
C VAL A 172 -7.30 -12.71 -15.34
N PRO A 173 -6.01 -12.54 -15.72
CA PRO A 173 -4.93 -13.35 -15.16
C PRO A 173 -4.86 -13.36 -13.62
N LEU A 174 -5.03 -12.20 -12.97
CA LEU A 174 -5.06 -12.12 -11.51
C LEU A 174 -6.29 -12.80 -10.92
N ALA A 175 -7.46 -12.62 -11.53
CA ALA A 175 -8.68 -13.28 -11.07
C ALA A 175 -8.55 -14.80 -11.17
N ASP A 176 -8.00 -15.32 -12.26
CA ASP A 176 -7.78 -16.75 -12.48
C ASP A 176 -6.73 -17.32 -11.53
N TYR A 177 -5.61 -16.62 -11.32
CA TYR A 177 -4.53 -17.08 -10.46
C TYR A 177 -4.97 -17.26 -9.00
N PHE A 178 -5.79 -16.35 -8.48
CA PHE A 178 -6.29 -16.41 -7.11
C PHE A 178 -7.64 -17.13 -6.98
N ARG A 179 -8.19 -17.61 -8.09
CA ARG A 179 -9.41 -18.41 -8.08
C ARG A 179 -9.16 -19.67 -7.25
N PHE A 180 -10.02 -19.94 -6.29
CA PHE A 180 -9.93 -21.09 -5.37
C PHE A 180 -8.70 -21.11 -4.42
N SER A 181 -7.87 -20.06 -4.38
CA SER A 181 -6.68 -20.05 -3.50
C SER A 181 -7.00 -19.73 -2.03
N GLY A 182 -8.24 -19.28 -1.73
CA GLY A 182 -8.62 -18.75 -0.42
C GLY A 182 -8.15 -17.30 -0.17
N HIS A 183 -7.42 -16.71 -1.12
CA HIS A 183 -7.02 -15.30 -1.07
C HIS A 183 -8.14 -14.41 -1.62
N VAL A 184 -8.29 -13.20 -1.06
CA VAL A 184 -9.26 -12.22 -1.55
C VAL A 184 -8.55 -11.17 -2.39
N VAL A 185 -8.73 -11.22 -3.70
CA VAL A 185 -8.22 -10.19 -4.62
C VAL A 185 -9.24 -9.08 -4.81
N ARG A 186 -8.77 -7.84 -4.77
CA ARG A 186 -9.58 -6.63 -4.94
C ARG A 186 -8.99 -5.75 -6.02
N PHE A 187 -9.75 -5.60 -7.10
CA PHE A 187 -9.48 -4.61 -8.13
C PHE A 187 -10.00 -3.25 -7.66
N ILE A 188 -9.12 -2.26 -7.71
CA ILE A 188 -9.38 -0.90 -7.23
C ILE A 188 -9.23 0.03 -8.42
N GLU A 189 -10.26 0.83 -8.68
CA GLU A 189 -10.19 1.86 -9.72
C GLU A 189 -9.10 2.87 -9.39
N PHE A 190 -8.28 3.21 -10.39
CA PHE A 190 -7.32 4.28 -10.26
C PHE A 190 -8.03 5.63 -10.07
N MET A 191 -7.88 6.21 -8.88
CA MET A 191 -8.38 7.55 -8.56
C MET A 191 -7.30 8.58 -8.90
N GLY A 192 -7.29 9.07 -10.14
CA GLY A 192 -6.43 10.18 -10.55
C GLY A 192 -6.86 11.48 -9.88
N GLY A 193 -5.90 12.30 -9.43
CA GLY A 193 -6.19 13.62 -8.85
C GLY A 193 -6.93 14.50 -9.87
N GLY A 194 -8.23 14.67 -9.68
CA GLY A 194 -9.09 15.53 -10.48
C GLY A 194 -8.77 17.00 -10.25
N GLY A 195 -7.75 17.51 -10.94
CA GLY A 195 -7.71 18.89 -11.41
C GLY A 195 -7.71 18.84 -12.93
N HIS A 196 -8.49 19.70 -13.59
CA HIS A 196 -8.44 19.85 -15.05
C HIS A 196 -6.98 20.06 -15.50
N GLY A 197 -6.38 19.01 -16.05
CA GLY A 197 -4.95 18.95 -16.30
C GLY A 197 -4.53 17.54 -16.66
N ASP A 198 -4.76 17.21 -17.92
CA ASP A 198 -4.23 16.04 -18.63
C ASP A 198 -2.72 15.87 -18.36
N PHE A 199 -2.37 15.01 -17.39
CA PHE A 199 -1.03 14.44 -17.27
C PHE A 199 -1.00 13.08 -17.97
N GLY A 200 -1.17 13.12 -19.30
CA GLY A 200 -1.11 11.91 -20.11
C GLY A 200 -1.35 12.12 -21.61
N GLY A 201 -0.82 13.18 -22.23
CA GLY A 201 -1.19 13.44 -23.62
C GLY A 201 -0.36 14.44 -24.44
N ARG A 202 0.96 14.58 -24.27
CA ARG A 202 1.79 15.27 -25.30
C ARG A 202 3.16 14.62 -25.52
N LEU A 203 3.14 13.51 -26.26
CA LEU A 203 4.21 13.18 -27.19
C LEU A 203 3.61 13.18 -28.60
N GLY A 204 3.75 14.30 -29.31
CA GLY A 204 3.38 14.41 -30.73
C GLY A 204 2.51 15.62 -31.05
N GLY A 205 3.14 16.74 -31.42
CA GLY A 205 2.45 17.93 -31.91
C GLY A 205 3.39 18.84 -32.71
N ARG A 206 3.32 18.70 -34.03
CA ARG A 206 4.00 19.38 -35.17
C ARG A 206 4.43 20.85 -34.98
N PRO A 207 5.45 21.32 -35.75
CA PRO A 207 5.95 22.68 -35.65
C PRO A 207 4.91 23.70 -36.12
N ALA A 208 4.79 24.81 -35.39
CA ALA A 208 3.88 25.90 -35.69
C ALA A 208 4.23 26.55 -37.04
N ARG A 209 3.23 26.58 -37.94
CA ARG A 209 3.27 27.33 -39.20
C ARG A 209 3.35 28.83 -38.92
N SER A 210 4.18 29.50 -39.70
CA SER A 210 4.33 30.95 -39.78
C SER A 210 3.01 31.64 -40.13
N GLY A 211 2.67 32.68 -39.36
CA GLY A 211 1.54 33.57 -39.62
C GLY A 211 1.98 35.02 -39.48
N LYS A 212 2.27 35.66 -40.61
CA LYS A 212 2.39 37.12 -40.74
C LYS A 212 1.07 37.80 -40.35
N LYS A 213 1.13 38.83 -39.49
CA LYS A 213 0.23 40.01 -39.42
C LYS A 213 1.01 41.16 -38.78
N THR A 214 1.60 42.10 -39.52
CA THR A 214 1.06 43.42 -39.95
C THR A 214 0.44 44.31 -38.87
N ASN A 215 1.06 45.48 -38.71
CA ASN A 215 0.59 46.80 -38.23
C ASN A 215 0.24 47.01 -36.75
N ARG A 216 1.07 47.76 -36.01
CA ARG A 216 1.11 49.24 -35.99
C ARG A 216 2.45 49.72 -35.42
#